data_AF-A0A835YW75-F1
#
_entry.id   AF-A0A835YW75-F1
#
_cell.length_a   1.000
_cell.length_b   1.000
_cell.length_c   1.000
_cell.angle_alpha   90.00
_cell.angle_beta   90.00
_cell.angle_gamma   90.00
#
_symmetry.space_group_name_H-M   'P 1'
#
loop_
_entity.id
_entity.type
_entity.pdbx_description
1 polymer ?
#
loop_
_entity_poly.entity_id
_entity_poly.type
_entity_poly.pdbx_seq_one_letter_code
_entity_poly.pdbx_strand_id
1 'polypeptide(L)'
;MGLKPNVVFVLGGPGSGKGTQCERLSRELGYVHLSAGELLRQARESGSEEGALLDEYLREGRIVPVELSLGLLRKAMIASGGTRFLIDGFPRNQDNLDGWERIMGKEADVTCVLFLECPESVLEARLLHRGLSSGRSDDNLESARKRFRTYVETTLPVVEHFQSCGLVRRVDGSQDMDTVFANTCAALSDAMEREVMAATRAQIEAATDNDTAAYAAMCCDDATGAGCTGSAAIALKTPADVETWGSKGASANAAGTPFELLNPRMQIMGNVALLSYLRQNGGGDAGREAAVEETRVWLGKGGRWRLKHLHCSAIKSAQP
;
A
#
# COMPACT_ATOMS: atom_id res chain seq x y z
N MET A 1 -12.43 -13.60 6.93
CA MET A 1 -11.38 -12.76 7.53
C MET A 1 -11.10 -11.63 6.55
N GLY A 2 -11.09 -10.37 6.98
CA GLY A 2 -10.73 -9.26 6.08
C GLY A 2 -9.28 -9.36 5.62
N LEU A 3 -8.98 -8.87 4.40
CA LEU A 3 -7.61 -8.75 3.92
C LEU A 3 -6.81 -7.89 4.89
N LYS A 4 -5.62 -8.36 5.28
CA LYS A 4 -4.70 -7.59 6.11
C LYS A 4 -4.22 -6.35 5.35
N PRO A 5 -3.99 -5.22 6.03
CA PRO A 5 -3.33 -4.09 5.41
C PRO A 5 -1.91 -4.41 4.96
N ASN A 6 -1.52 -3.84 3.82
CA ASN A 6 -0.17 -3.86 3.31
C ASN A 6 0.63 -2.68 3.85
N VAL A 7 1.86 -2.96 4.26
CA VAL A 7 2.78 -2.00 4.83
C VAL A 7 4.06 -1.97 4.00
N VAL A 8 4.47 -0.77 3.62
CA VAL A 8 5.80 -0.48 3.10
C VAL A 8 6.53 0.31 4.17
N PHE A 9 7.62 -0.24 4.70
CA PHE A 9 8.51 0.55 5.54
C PHE A 9 9.35 1.46 4.66
N VAL A 10 9.42 2.74 5.01
CA VAL A 10 10.25 3.72 4.32
C VAL A 10 11.43 4.08 5.21
N LEU A 11 12.61 3.58 4.83
CA LEU A 11 13.86 3.70 5.60
C LEU A 11 14.92 4.47 4.80
N GLY A 12 15.92 4.97 5.51
CA GLY A 12 16.97 5.83 4.95
C GLY A 12 17.49 6.83 5.98
N GLY A 13 18.69 7.36 5.74
CA GLY A 13 19.36 8.26 6.67
C GLY A 13 18.58 9.55 6.99
N PRO A 14 18.90 10.26 8.09
CA PRO A 14 18.33 11.58 8.35
C PRO A 14 18.70 12.54 7.20
N GLY A 15 17.71 13.20 6.58
CA GLY A 15 17.95 14.07 5.40
C GLY A 15 17.82 13.38 4.03
N SER A 16 17.53 12.08 3.98
CA SER A 16 17.37 11.32 2.71
C SER A 16 16.16 11.72 1.86
N GLY A 17 15.18 12.44 2.44
CA GLY A 17 13.97 12.86 1.72
C GLY A 17 12.76 11.92 1.88
N LYS A 18 12.79 10.98 2.83
CA LYS A 18 11.67 10.04 3.11
C LYS A 18 10.31 10.73 3.20
N GLY A 19 10.15 11.68 4.12
CA GLY A 19 8.87 12.37 4.32
C GLY A 19 8.36 13.04 3.03
N THR A 20 9.25 13.72 2.30
CA THR A 20 8.92 14.35 1.01
C THR A 20 8.42 13.33 -0.02
N GLN A 21 9.11 12.18 -0.15
CA GLN A 21 8.67 11.13 -1.07
C GLN A 21 7.38 10.46 -0.58
N CYS A 22 7.22 10.22 0.73
CA CYS A 22 6.00 9.64 1.28
C CYS A 22 4.76 10.53 1.09
N GLU A 23 4.90 11.85 1.27
CA GLU A 23 3.82 12.81 1.01
C GLU A 23 3.41 12.78 -0.46
N ARG A 24 4.39 12.75 -1.37
CA ARG A 24 4.11 12.67 -2.81
C ARG A 24 3.49 11.32 -3.20
N LEU A 25 4.03 10.20 -2.72
CA LEU A 25 3.46 8.86 -2.95
C LEU A 25 2.05 8.72 -2.37
N SER A 26 1.77 9.34 -1.22
CA SER A 26 0.43 9.42 -0.65
C SER A 26 -0.54 10.14 -1.59
N ARG A 27 -0.14 11.32 -2.09
CA ARG A 27 -0.95 12.11 -3.02
C ARG A 27 -1.17 11.43 -4.37
N GLU A 28 -0.11 10.91 -4.97
CA GLU A 28 -0.11 10.43 -6.37
C GLU A 28 -0.53 8.96 -6.50
N LEU A 29 -0.22 8.10 -5.51
CA LEU A 29 -0.48 6.65 -5.56
C LEU A 29 -1.56 6.20 -4.56
N GLY A 30 -2.04 7.11 -3.72
CA GLY A 30 -3.13 6.87 -2.77
C GLY A 30 -2.75 6.07 -1.53
N TYR A 31 -1.46 5.96 -1.18
CA TYR A 31 -1.03 5.38 0.10
C TYR A 31 -1.47 6.25 1.28
N VAL A 32 -1.62 5.65 2.47
CA VAL A 32 -1.69 6.39 3.73
C VAL A 32 -0.28 6.55 4.28
N HIS A 33 0.19 7.79 4.41
CA HIS A 33 1.50 8.09 5.00
C HIS A 33 1.39 8.26 6.52
N LEU A 34 2.15 7.44 7.27
CA LEU A 34 2.29 7.51 8.72
C LEU A 34 3.76 7.69 9.08
N SER A 35 4.15 8.87 9.58
CA SER A 35 5.51 9.10 10.07
C SER A 35 5.57 8.80 11.58
N ALA A 36 6.34 7.78 11.96
CA ALA A 36 6.45 7.37 13.36
C ALA A 36 6.96 8.51 14.27
N GLY A 37 7.91 9.30 13.78
CA GLY A 37 8.43 10.45 14.51
C GLY A 37 7.41 11.59 14.68
N GLU A 38 6.49 11.76 13.72
CA GLU A 38 5.42 12.76 13.81
C GLU A 38 4.31 12.32 14.77
N LEU A 39 3.91 11.05 14.71
CA LEU A 39 2.95 10.47 15.66
C LEU A 39 3.43 10.61 17.11
N LEU A 40 4.73 10.39 17.37
CA LEU A 40 5.32 10.59 18.68
C LEU A 40 5.29 12.06 19.12
N ARG A 41 5.57 13.02 18.23
CA ARG A 41 5.47 14.46 18.56
C ARG A 41 4.05 14.87 18.89
N GLN A 42 3.09 14.50 18.03
CA GLN A 42 1.68 14.79 18.23
C GLN A 42 1.14 14.17 19.52
N ALA A 43 1.56 12.95 19.87
CA ALA A 43 1.17 12.32 21.12
C ALA A 43 1.58 13.16 22.34
N ARG A 44 2.80 13.70 22.36
CA ARG A 44 3.30 14.57 23.44
C ARG A 44 2.53 15.89 23.53
N GLU A 45 2.27 16.50 22.38
CA GLU A 45 1.59 17.80 22.31
C GLU A 45 0.08 17.72 22.60
N SER A 46 -0.53 16.54 22.44
CA SER A 46 -1.97 16.36 22.61
C SER A 46 -2.45 16.30 24.07
N GLY A 47 -1.55 16.16 25.05
CA GLY A 47 -1.93 15.93 26.45
C GLY A 47 -2.60 14.58 26.71
N SER A 48 -2.47 13.63 25.78
CA SER A 48 -2.97 12.25 25.91
C SER A 48 -2.26 11.48 27.04
N GLU A 49 -2.88 10.39 27.50
CA GLU A 49 -2.25 9.47 28.47
C GLU A 49 -0.94 8.88 27.91
N GLU A 50 -0.91 8.55 26.61
CA GLU A 50 0.31 8.11 25.92
C GLU A 50 1.38 9.20 25.87
N GLY A 51 0.97 10.46 25.67
CA GLY A 51 1.86 11.62 25.69
C GLY A 51 2.50 11.83 27.05
N ALA A 52 1.70 11.78 28.12
CA ALA A 52 2.17 11.90 29.49
C ALA A 52 3.15 10.78 29.87
N LEU A 53 2.83 9.54 29.48
CA LEU A 53 3.72 8.40 29.69
C LEU A 53 5.02 8.55 28.91
N LEU A 54 4.96 9.02 27.65
CA LEU A 54 6.15 9.28 26.84
C LEU A 54 7.04 10.37 27.47
N ASP A 55 6.45 11.43 27.98
CA ASP A 55 7.17 12.49 28.69
C ASP A 55 7.79 12.00 30.00
N GLU A 56 7.15 11.07 30.71
CA GLU A 56 7.72 10.40 31.90
C GLU A 56 8.98 9.60 31.54
N TYR A 57 8.91 8.73 30.52
CA TYR A 57 10.07 7.97 30.04
C TYR A 57 11.23 8.90 29.66
N LEU A 58 10.95 9.97 28.92
CA LEU A 58 11.95 10.94 28.49
C LEU A 58 12.55 11.72 29.67
N ARG A 59 11.72 12.19 30.61
CA ARG A 59 12.15 12.92 31.82
C ARG A 59 13.06 12.07 32.70
N GLU A 60 12.81 10.77 32.77
CA GLU A 60 13.59 9.83 33.58
C GLU A 60 14.77 9.21 32.83
N GLY A 61 15.00 9.61 31.58
CA GLY A 61 16.07 9.06 30.74
C GLY A 61 15.91 7.58 30.43
N ARG A 62 14.70 7.04 30.56
CA ARG A 62 14.36 5.64 30.25
C ARG A 62 14.14 5.48 28.74
N ILE A 63 14.44 4.28 28.23
CA ILE A 63 14.16 3.94 26.83
C ILE A 63 12.65 3.86 26.64
N VAL A 64 12.12 4.56 25.64
CA VAL A 64 10.70 4.50 25.28
C VAL A 64 10.39 3.08 24.76
N PRO A 65 9.44 2.35 25.37
CA PRO A 65 9.05 1.03 24.93
C PRO A 65 8.51 1.02 23.50
N VAL A 66 8.85 -0.01 22.73
CA VAL A 66 8.37 -0.19 21.35
C VAL A 66 6.84 -0.25 21.28
N GLU A 67 6.19 -0.79 22.31
CA GLU A 67 4.72 -0.90 22.44
C GLU A 67 4.02 0.45 22.31
N LEU A 68 4.61 1.53 22.81
CA LEU A 68 4.00 2.86 22.71
C LEU A 68 4.02 3.34 21.26
N SER A 69 5.15 3.16 20.56
CA SER A 69 5.27 3.53 19.15
C SER A 69 4.31 2.73 18.27
N LEU A 70 4.22 1.41 18.53
CA LEU A 70 3.31 0.52 17.81
C LEU A 70 1.85 0.79 18.12
N GLY A 71 1.51 1.14 19.37
CA GLY A 71 0.17 1.53 19.76
C GLY A 71 -0.32 2.77 19.00
N LEU A 72 0.54 3.79 18.88
CA LEU A 72 0.25 5.00 18.10
C LEU A 72 0.09 4.69 16.60
N LEU A 73 1.02 3.90 16.03
CA LEU A 73 0.93 3.46 14.63
C LEU A 73 -0.37 2.69 14.36
N ARG A 74 -0.70 1.71 15.22
CA ARG A 74 -1.90 0.89 15.09
C ARG A 74 -3.18 1.73 15.17
N LYS A 75 -3.26 2.66 16.13
CA LYS A 75 -4.39 3.60 16.24
C LYS A 75 -4.53 4.45 14.97
N ALA A 76 -3.43 4.98 14.44
CA ALA A 76 -3.44 5.78 13.21
C ALA A 76 -3.83 4.95 11.97
N MET A 77 -3.36 3.71 11.86
CA MET A 77 -3.76 2.80 10.79
C MET A 77 -5.27 2.54 10.81
N ILE A 78 -5.83 2.20 11.99
CA ILE A 78 -7.27 1.96 12.16
C ILE A 78 -8.07 3.22 11.83
N ALA A 79 -7.69 4.37 12.40
CA ALA A 79 -8.39 5.64 12.20
C ALA A 79 -8.42 6.10 10.74
N SER A 80 -7.37 5.80 9.96
CA SER A 80 -7.33 6.13 8.54
C SER A 80 -8.33 5.34 7.69
N GLY A 81 -8.76 4.17 8.18
CA GLY A 81 -9.54 3.20 7.40
C GLY A 81 -8.80 2.65 6.16
N GLY A 82 -7.52 2.94 5.97
CA GLY A 82 -6.76 2.48 4.81
C GLY A 82 -6.29 1.04 4.90
N THR A 83 -5.83 0.49 3.78
CA THR A 83 -5.25 -0.86 3.70
C THR A 83 -3.85 -0.88 3.09
N ARG A 84 -3.28 0.28 2.76
CA ARG A 84 -1.96 0.42 2.14
C ARG A 84 -1.25 1.59 2.82
N PHE A 85 -0.17 1.29 3.51
CA PHE A 85 0.51 2.22 4.40
C PHE A 85 1.97 2.40 4.03
N LEU A 86 2.42 3.66 4.04
CA LEU A 86 3.84 4.03 4.08
C LEU A 86 4.17 4.37 5.53
N ILE A 87 4.95 3.51 6.19
CA ILE A 87 5.41 3.77 7.55
C ILE A 87 6.81 4.37 7.46
N ASP A 88 6.89 5.71 7.62
CA ASP A 88 8.13 6.48 7.54
C ASP A 88 8.90 6.46 8.87
N GLY A 89 10.14 5.98 8.78
CA GLY A 89 11.10 6.07 9.88
C GLY A 89 10.83 5.08 11.00
N PHE A 90 10.24 3.91 10.71
CA PHE A 90 10.13 2.75 11.57
C PHE A 90 10.19 1.48 10.70
N PRO A 91 10.79 0.37 11.15
CA PRO A 91 11.59 0.20 12.38
C PRO A 91 12.98 0.86 12.28
N ARG A 92 13.54 1.35 13.41
CA ARG A 92 14.87 2.02 13.46
C ARG A 92 15.98 1.21 14.10
N ASN A 93 15.63 0.10 14.75
CA ASN A 93 16.54 -0.81 15.43
C ASN A 93 15.90 -2.20 15.53
N GLN A 94 16.65 -3.18 16.04
CA GLN A 94 16.17 -4.56 16.16
C GLN A 94 14.96 -4.68 17.09
N ASP A 95 14.95 -3.99 18.23
CA ASP A 95 13.82 -4.00 19.18
C ASP A 95 12.51 -3.51 18.54
N ASN A 96 12.59 -2.51 17.65
CA ASN A 96 11.46 -2.06 16.85
C ASN A 96 10.95 -3.15 15.89
N LEU A 97 11.86 -3.86 15.24
CA LEU A 97 11.51 -4.94 14.32
C LEU A 97 10.88 -6.11 15.09
N ASP A 98 11.50 -6.58 16.16
CA ASP A 98 11.00 -7.67 17.00
C ASP A 98 9.63 -7.34 17.59
N GLY A 99 9.45 -6.09 18.06
CA GLY A 99 8.17 -5.59 18.53
C GLY A 99 7.10 -5.60 17.44
N TRP A 100 7.44 -5.16 16.22
CA TRP A 100 6.53 -5.20 15.09
C TRP A 100 6.09 -6.62 14.76
N GLU A 101 7.02 -7.56 14.65
CA GLU A 101 6.70 -8.96 14.34
C GLU A 101 5.77 -9.57 15.39
N ARG A 102 6.05 -9.33 16.67
CA ARG A 102 5.26 -9.83 17.79
C ARG A 102 3.84 -9.26 17.83
N ILE A 103 3.69 -7.95 17.60
CA ILE A 103 2.42 -7.23 17.84
C ILE A 103 1.61 -7.07 16.54
N MET A 104 2.27 -6.72 15.44
CA MET A 104 1.64 -6.35 14.18
C MET A 104 1.74 -7.45 13.10
N GLY A 105 2.62 -8.44 13.23
CA GLY A 105 2.86 -9.46 12.19
C GLY A 105 1.64 -10.30 11.79
N LYS A 106 0.65 -10.42 12.70
CA LYS A 106 -0.65 -11.07 12.39
C LYS A 106 -1.72 -10.10 11.90
N GLU A 107 -1.51 -8.80 12.06
CA GLU A 107 -2.50 -7.77 11.74
C GLU A 107 -2.22 -7.08 10.40
N ALA A 108 -0.97 -6.99 9.97
CA ALA A 108 -0.55 -6.34 8.73
C ALA A 108 0.56 -7.12 8.03
N ASP A 109 0.58 -7.09 6.70
CA ASP A 109 1.60 -7.74 5.88
C ASP A 109 2.62 -6.70 5.41
N VAL A 110 3.90 -6.92 5.70
CA VAL A 110 4.99 -6.08 5.20
C VAL A 110 5.34 -6.51 3.78
N THR A 111 5.05 -5.66 2.80
CA THR A 111 5.22 -6.00 1.39
C THR A 111 6.63 -5.75 0.89
N CYS A 112 7.27 -4.68 1.37
CA CYS A 112 8.67 -4.37 1.10
C CYS A 112 9.20 -3.28 2.03
N VAL A 113 10.51 -3.06 1.97
CA VAL A 113 11.19 -1.89 2.53
C VAL A 113 11.66 -1.01 1.38
N LEU A 114 11.12 0.20 1.28
CA LEU A 114 11.64 1.24 0.39
C LEU A 114 12.80 1.94 1.09
N PHE A 115 14.01 1.74 0.60
CA PHE A 115 15.23 2.30 1.18
C PHE A 115 15.76 3.44 0.30
N LEU A 116 15.69 4.68 0.82
CA LEU A 116 16.30 5.85 0.20
C LEU A 116 17.76 5.95 0.61
N GLU A 117 18.63 5.52 -0.28
CA GLU A 117 20.07 5.48 -0.09
C GLU A 117 20.69 6.81 -0.55
N CYS A 118 21.43 7.47 0.34
CA CYS A 118 22.15 8.69 0.01
C CYS A 118 23.57 8.63 0.60
N PRO A 119 24.57 9.19 -0.10
CA PRO A 119 25.88 9.42 0.47
C PRO A 119 25.80 10.30 1.73
N GLU A 120 26.64 10.03 2.73
CA GLU A 120 26.71 10.78 3.98
C GLU A 120 26.88 12.29 3.76
N SER A 121 27.75 12.68 2.83
CA SER A 121 27.99 14.09 2.48
C SER A 121 26.71 14.81 2.02
N VAL A 122 25.82 14.12 1.30
CA VAL A 122 24.53 14.66 0.85
C VAL A 122 23.56 14.78 2.02
N LEU A 123 23.53 13.78 2.92
CA LEU A 123 22.69 13.79 4.11
C LEU A 123 23.07 14.93 5.07
N GLU A 124 24.37 15.10 5.34
CA GLU A 124 24.89 16.19 6.18
C GLU A 124 24.53 17.56 5.62
N ALA A 125 24.77 17.79 4.32
CA ALA A 125 24.42 19.05 3.66
C ALA A 125 22.92 19.37 3.75
N ARG A 126 22.05 18.38 3.54
CA ARG A 126 20.59 18.55 3.64
C ARG A 126 20.13 18.82 5.08
N LEU A 127 20.75 18.18 6.08
CA LEU A 127 20.41 18.40 7.49
C LEU A 127 20.79 19.80 7.94
N LEU A 128 21.98 20.29 7.56
CA LEU A 128 22.43 21.65 7.84
C LEU A 128 21.48 22.68 7.23
N HIS A 129 21.10 22.50 5.96
CA HIS A 129 20.14 23.40 5.31
C HIS A 129 18.77 23.39 5.99
N ARG A 130 18.30 22.21 6.44
CA ARG A 130 16.99 22.10 7.11
C ARG A 130 16.96 22.79 8.47
N GLY A 131 18.04 22.74 9.24
CA GLY A 131 18.13 23.42 10.53
C GLY A 131 18.00 24.94 10.43
N LEU A 132 18.32 25.52 9.26
CA LEU A 132 18.13 26.95 9.00
C LEU A 132 16.65 27.35 8.80
N SER A 133 15.78 26.41 8.42
CA SER A 133 14.39 26.70 8.04
C SER A 133 13.32 26.03 8.90
N SER A 134 13.63 24.99 9.66
CA SER A 134 12.63 24.12 10.31
C SER A 134 12.18 24.56 11.72
N GLY A 135 12.94 25.43 12.39
CA GLY A 135 12.66 25.84 13.78
C GLY A 135 12.71 24.69 14.80
N ARG A 136 13.22 23.51 14.43
CA ARG A 136 13.30 22.35 15.31
C ARG A 136 14.47 22.47 16.28
N SER A 137 14.19 22.34 17.57
CA SER A 137 15.20 22.43 18.64
C SER A 137 16.29 21.35 18.57
N ASP A 138 16.06 20.25 17.84
CA ASP A 138 17.01 19.16 17.63
C ASP A 138 17.79 19.22 16.30
N ASP A 139 17.57 20.21 15.43
CA ASP A 139 18.27 20.35 14.15
C ASP A 139 19.57 21.17 14.29
N ASN A 140 20.49 20.75 15.19
CA ASN A 140 21.85 21.27 15.28
C ASN A 140 22.90 20.23 14.80
N LEU A 141 24.13 20.67 14.50
CA LEU A 141 25.19 19.81 13.92
C LEU A 141 25.50 18.57 14.80
N GLU A 142 25.51 18.74 16.12
CA GLU A 142 25.80 17.66 17.06
C GLU A 142 24.69 16.60 17.07
N SER A 143 23.43 17.04 17.13
CA SER A 143 22.25 16.18 17.00
C SER A 143 22.19 15.49 15.64
N ALA A 144 22.56 16.17 14.55
CA ALA A 144 22.61 15.59 13.22
C ALA A 144 23.63 14.45 13.14
N ARG A 145 24.86 14.65 13.65
CA ARG A 145 25.89 13.62 13.73
C ARG A 145 25.47 12.44 14.60
N LYS A 146 24.84 12.70 15.76
CA LYS A 146 24.29 11.66 16.62
C LYS A 146 23.25 10.81 15.90
N ARG A 147 22.33 11.46 15.18
CA ARG A 147 21.29 10.78 14.38
C ARG A 147 21.88 9.96 13.24
N PHE A 148 22.92 10.45 12.59
CA PHE A 148 23.62 9.69 11.56
C PHE A 148 24.31 8.46 12.14
N ARG A 149 25.03 8.61 13.26
CA ARG A 149 25.65 7.48 13.97
C ARG A 149 24.62 6.42 14.37
N THR A 150 23.52 6.83 15.01
CA THR A 150 22.43 5.90 15.36
C THR A 150 21.86 5.20 14.13
N TYR A 151 21.67 5.93 13.03
CA TYR A 151 21.21 5.33 11.78
C TYR A 151 22.15 4.23 11.28
N VAL A 152 23.46 4.47 11.27
CA VAL A 152 24.47 3.47 10.86
C VAL A 152 24.50 2.28 11.82
N GLU A 153 24.53 2.53 13.12
CA GLU A 153 24.69 1.48 14.14
C GLU A 153 23.43 0.63 14.34
N THR A 154 22.23 1.21 14.19
CA THR A 154 20.99 0.52 14.57
C THR A 154 20.01 0.34 13.42
N THR A 155 19.93 1.26 12.45
CA THR A 155 18.95 1.17 11.36
C THR A 155 19.49 0.37 10.17
N LEU A 156 20.76 0.49 9.80
CA LEU A 156 21.33 -0.30 8.71
C LEU A 156 21.26 -1.82 8.93
N PRO A 157 21.53 -2.37 10.14
CA PRO A 157 21.35 -3.80 10.39
C PRO A 157 19.92 -4.30 10.12
N VAL A 158 18.92 -3.46 10.38
CA VAL A 158 17.52 -3.77 10.07
C VAL A 158 17.29 -3.81 8.55
N VAL A 159 17.89 -2.88 7.81
CA VAL A 159 17.84 -2.90 6.33
C VAL A 159 18.53 -4.15 5.79
N GLU A 160 19.67 -4.55 6.36
CA GLU A 160 20.40 -5.77 6.00
C GLU A 160 19.57 -7.03 6.27
N HIS A 161 18.86 -7.09 7.40
CA HIS A 161 17.91 -8.15 7.70
C HIS A 161 16.86 -8.28 6.58
N PHE A 162 16.16 -7.20 6.23
CA PHE A 162 15.17 -7.24 5.14
C PHE A 162 15.79 -7.50 3.76
N GLN A 163 17.05 -7.11 3.55
CA GLN A 163 17.79 -7.37 2.32
C GLN A 163 18.01 -8.89 2.16
N SER A 164 18.35 -9.59 3.25
CA SER A 164 18.49 -11.05 3.26
C SER A 164 17.16 -11.77 2.98
N CYS A 165 16.03 -11.14 3.32
CA CYS A 165 14.68 -11.62 2.99
C CYS A 165 14.22 -11.27 1.56
N GLY A 166 15.01 -10.53 0.77
CA GLY A 166 14.63 -10.08 -0.58
C GLY A 166 13.55 -8.98 -0.62
N LEU A 167 13.28 -8.35 0.52
CA LEU A 167 12.20 -7.37 0.67
C LEU A 167 12.64 -5.91 0.46
N VAL A 168 13.94 -5.64 0.35
CA VAL A 168 14.43 -4.27 0.14
C VAL A 168 14.28 -3.85 -1.32
N ARG A 169 13.85 -2.60 -1.52
CA ARG A 169 13.84 -1.88 -2.79
C ARG A 169 14.65 -0.59 -2.60
N ARG A 170 15.83 -0.55 -3.20
CA ARG A 170 16.77 0.57 -3.07
C ARG A 170 16.49 1.63 -4.12
N VAL A 171 16.48 2.88 -3.70
CA VAL A 171 16.38 4.05 -4.58
C VAL A 171 17.47 5.04 -4.17
N ASP A 172 18.24 5.51 -5.16
CA ASP A 172 19.21 6.58 -4.95
C ASP A 172 18.48 7.88 -4.62
N GLY A 173 18.54 8.30 -3.37
CA GLY A 173 17.93 9.53 -2.87
C GLY A 173 18.79 10.78 -3.08
N SER A 174 19.97 10.67 -3.70
CA SER A 174 20.87 11.80 -3.97
C SER A 174 20.48 12.59 -5.21
N GLN A 175 19.66 12.02 -6.08
CA GLN A 175 19.14 12.64 -7.32
C GLN A 175 18.13 13.75 -7.03
N ASP A 176 17.66 14.42 -8.09
CA ASP A 176 16.59 15.42 -7.99
C ASP A 176 15.26 14.77 -7.59
N MET A 177 14.36 15.59 -7.03
CA MET A 177 13.14 15.11 -6.40
C MET A 177 12.19 14.35 -7.34
N ASP A 178 12.16 14.70 -8.63
CA ASP A 178 11.30 14.06 -9.64
C ASP A 178 11.88 12.71 -10.06
N THR A 179 13.19 12.62 -10.27
CA THR A 179 13.87 11.36 -10.57
C THR A 179 13.74 10.38 -9.41
N VAL A 180 13.98 10.83 -8.17
CA VAL A 180 13.77 9.99 -6.98
C VAL A 180 12.34 9.49 -6.93
N PHE A 181 11.36 10.36 -7.17
CA PHE A 181 9.95 9.98 -7.16
C PHE A 181 9.63 8.92 -8.23
N ALA A 182 10.07 9.12 -9.48
CA ALA A 182 9.89 8.15 -10.55
C ALA A 182 10.48 6.77 -10.19
N ASN A 183 11.68 6.75 -9.61
CA ASN A 183 12.34 5.52 -9.17
C ASN A 183 11.60 4.87 -7.99
N THR A 184 11.06 5.64 -7.03
CA THR A 184 10.22 5.08 -5.97
C THR A 184 8.93 4.47 -6.50
N CYS A 185 8.29 5.09 -7.50
CA CYS A 185 7.11 4.52 -8.16
C CYS A 185 7.45 3.20 -8.86
N ALA A 186 8.56 3.16 -9.60
CA ALA A 186 9.03 1.93 -10.26
C ALA A 186 9.30 0.82 -9.24
N ALA A 187 9.96 1.15 -8.12
CA ALA A 187 10.27 0.21 -7.04
C ALA A 187 9.03 -0.41 -6.36
N LEU A 188 7.90 0.29 -6.36
CA LEU A 188 6.65 -0.15 -5.75
C LEU A 188 5.67 -0.81 -6.74
N SER A 189 5.93 -0.71 -8.05
CA SER A 189 5.03 -1.18 -9.11
C SER A 189 4.60 -2.64 -8.93
N ASP A 190 5.56 -3.58 -8.79
CA ASP A 190 5.27 -5.01 -8.57
C ASP A 190 4.35 -5.27 -7.37
N ALA A 191 4.53 -4.52 -6.28
CA ALA A 191 3.70 -4.67 -5.08
C ALA A 191 2.28 -4.19 -5.36
N MET A 192 2.13 -3.06 -6.04
CA MET A 192 0.83 -2.53 -6.46
C MET A 192 0.13 -3.47 -7.45
N GLU A 193 0.87 -4.09 -8.37
CA GLU A 193 0.29 -5.05 -9.31
C GLU A 193 -0.28 -6.27 -8.58
N ARG A 194 0.46 -6.83 -7.62
CA ARG A 194 -0.03 -7.93 -6.78
C ARG A 194 -1.30 -7.55 -6.01
N GLU A 195 -1.37 -6.32 -5.50
CA GLU A 195 -2.54 -5.81 -4.80
C GLU A 195 -3.77 -5.69 -5.70
N VAL A 196 -3.61 -5.14 -6.90
CA VAL A 196 -4.70 -5.01 -7.88
C VAL A 196 -5.17 -6.38 -8.34
N MET A 197 -4.25 -7.32 -8.55
CA MET A 197 -4.60 -8.72 -8.85
C MET A 197 -5.38 -9.37 -7.70
N ALA A 198 -4.95 -9.19 -6.46
CA ALA A 198 -5.64 -9.72 -5.29
C ALA A 198 -7.04 -9.11 -5.11
N ALA A 199 -7.17 -7.78 -5.25
CA ALA A 199 -8.46 -7.09 -5.23
C ALA A 199 -9.39 -7.58 -6.35
N THR A 200 -8.83 -7.86 -7.53
CA THR A 200 -9.59 -8.40 -8.66
C THR A 200 -10.12 -9.79 -8.40
N ARG A 201 -9.30 -10.69 -7.84
CA ARG A 201 -9.76 -12.03 -7.46
C ARG A 201 -10.83 -11.97 -6.39
N ALA A 202 -10.58 -11.24 -5.30
CA ALA A 202 -11.54 -11.08 -4.21
C ALA A 202 -12.90 -10.53 -4.71
N GLN A 203 -12.87 -9.62 -5.67
CA GLN A 203 -14.10 -9.05 -6.23
C GLN A 203 -14.85 -10.02 -7.15
N ILE A 204 -14.15 -10.85 -7.93
CA ILE A 204 -14.78 -11.95 -8.70
C ILE A 204 -15.35 -13.01 -7.75
N GLU A 205 -14.62 -13.37 -6.69
CA GLU A 205 -15.08 -14.32 -5.66
C GLU A 205 -16.37 -13.81 -5.02
N ALA A 206 -16.38 -12.56 -4.53
CA ALA A 206 -17.58 -11.94 -3.97
C ALA A 206 -18.75 -11.89 -4.97
N ALA A 207 -18.46 -11.68 -6.26
CA ALA A 207 -19.49 -11.74 -7.29
C ALA A 207 -20.05 -13.16 -7.45
N THR A 208 -19.17 -14.16 -7.55
CA THR A 208 -19.53 -15.58 -7.73
C THR A 208 -20.33 -16.12 -6.54
N ASP A 209 -19.98 -15.69 -5.32
CA ASP A 209 -20.64 -16.11 -4.10
C ASP A 209 -21.91 -15.31 -3.78
N ASN A 210 -22.31 -14.38 -4.66
CA ASN A 210 -23.42 -13.46 -4.43
C ASN A 210 -23.30 -12.64 -3.13
N ASP A 211 -22.07 -12.38 -2.66
CA ASP A 211 -21.80 -11.52 -1.51
C ASP A 211 -21.88 -10.04 -1.92
N THR A 212 -23.10 -9.52 -1.84
CA THR A 212 -23.40 -8.15 -2.24
C THR A 212 -22.69 -7.11 -1.40
N ALA A 213 -22.49 -7.38 -0.10
CA ALA A 213 -21.86 -6.46 0.83
C ALA A 213 -20.35 -6.36 0.57
N ALA A 214 -19.66 -7.49 0.40
CA ALA A 214 -18.24 -7.51 0.10
C ALA A 214 -17.94 -6.89 -1.27
N TYR A 215 -18.73 -7.23 -2.28
CA TYR A 215 -18.60 -6.65 -3.62
C TYR A 215 -18.79 -5.12 -3.59
N ALA A 216 -19.85 -4.64 -2.96
CA ALA A 216 -20.14 -3.20 -2.82
C ALA A 216 -19.00 -2.46 -2.10
N ALA A 217 -18.45 -3.04 -1.03
CA ALA A 217 -17.35 -2.45 -0.28
C ALA A 217 -16.05 -2.29 -1.08
N MET A 218 -15.89 -3.08 -2.15
CA MET A 218 -14.77 -3.00 -3.09
C MET A 218 -15.06 -2.09 -4.29
N CYS A 219 -16.23 -1.47 -4.38
CA CYS A 219 -16.59 -0.55 -5.47
C CYS A 219 -16.50 0.91 -5.04
N CYS A 220 -16.21 1.80 -5.99
CA CYS A 220 -16.46 3.22 -5.82
C CYS A 220 -17.97 3.51 -5.79
N ASP A 221 -18.40 4.57 -5.10
CA ASP A 221 -19.82 4.94 -5.01
C ASP A 221 -20.45 5.25 -6.37
N ASP A 222 -19.62 5.62 -7.33
CA ASP A 222 -19.91 5.95 -8.72
C ASP A 222 -19.23 4.96 -9.70
N ALA A 223 -19.06 3.71 -9.28
CA ALA A 223 -18.55 2.63 -10.11
C ALA A 223 -19.54 2.29 -11.23
N THR A 224 -19.03 2.00 -12.43
CA THR A 224 -19.85 1.75 -13.62
C THR A 224 -19.43 0.53 -14.43
N GLY A 225 -20.28 0.02 -15.32
CA GLY A 225 -19.91 -1.03 -16.28
C GLY A 225 -20.57 -0.93 -17.64
N ALA A 226 -19.95 -1.55 -18.67
CA ALA A 226 -20.38 -1.50 -20.08
C ALA A 226 -20.06 -2.79 -20.88
N GLY A 227 -21.06 -3.40 -21.55
CA GLY A 227 -20.99 -4.83 -21.90
C GLY A 227 -21.15 -5.12 -23.39
N CYS A 228 -21.07 -6.40 -23.77
CA CYS A 228 -20.99 -6.90 -25.16
C CYS A 228 -22.10 -6.42 -26.12
N THR A 229 -23.23 -5.95 -25.59
CA THR A 229 -24.39 -5.52 -26.39
C THR A 229 -24.52 -4.00 -26.55
N GLY A 230 -23.48 -3.23 -26.22
CA GLY A 230 -23.47 -1.78 -26.41
C GLY A 230 -24.45 -1.01 -25.51
N SER A 231 -24.84 -1.61 -24.38
CA SER A 231 -25.72 -0.99 -23.39
C SER A 231 -25.09 0.26 -22.78
N ALA A 232 -25.93 1.27 -22.48
CA ALA A 232 -25.58 2.41 -21.66
C ALA A 232 -24.92 1.97 -20.33
N ALA A 233 -24.07 2.85 -19.77
CA ALA A 233 -23.36 2.58 -18.52
C ALA A 233 -24.34 2.26 -17.39
N ILE A 234 -24.07 1.17 -16.66
CA ILE A 234 -24.83 0.76 -15.46
C ILE A 234 -24.01 1.05 -14.19
N ALA A 235 -24.67 1.31 -13.07
CA ALA A 235 -24.01 1.42 -11.77
C ALA A 235 -23.64 0.02 -11.26
N LEU A 236 -22.39 -0.18 -10.84
CA LEU A 236 -21.92 -1.46 -10.29
C LEU A 236 -21.81 -1.36 -8.78
N LYS A 237 -22.84 -1.81 -8.07
CA LYS A 237 -22.83 -1.86 -6.60
C LYS A 237 -23.05 -3.25 -6.05
N THR A 238 -23.55 -4.17 -6.87
CA THR A 238 -23.85 -5.54 -6.47
C THR A 238 -23.33 -6.54 -7.50
N PRO A 239 -23.11 -7.81 -7.08
CA PRO A 239 -22.87 -8.94 -7.97
C PRO A 239 -23.91 -9.05 -9.10
N ALA A 240 -25.18 -8.83 -8.79
CA ALA A 240 -26.27 -8.89 -9.75
C ALA A 240 -26.12 -7.88 -10.89
N ASP A 241 -25.55 -6.69 -10.63
CA ASP A 241 -25.28 -5.68 -11.68
C ASP A 241 -24.26 -6.20 -12.70
N VAL A 242 -23.25 -6.95 -12.24
CA VAL A 242 -22.22 -7.57 -13.09
C VAL A 242 -22.75 -8.81 -13.79
N GLU A 243 -23.48 -9.67 -13.08
CA GLU A 243 -24.05 -10.88 -13.67
C GLU A 243 -25.02 -10.52 -14.78
N THR A 244 -25.98 -9.62 -14.56
CA THR A 244 -26.94 -9.15 -15.57
C THR A 244 -26.26 -8.68 -16.85
N TRP A 245 -25.03 -8.20 -16.71
CA TRP A 245 -24.23 -7.64 -17.78
C TRP A 245 -23.32 -8.67 -18.47
N GLY A 246 -22.76 -9.62 -17.73
CA GLY A 246 -21.95 -10.72 -18.25
C GLY A 246 -22.77 -11.92 -18.77
N SER A 247 -24.05 -12.03 -18.39
CA SER A 247 -24.89 -13.23 -18.58
C SER A 247 -25.75 -13.26 -19.84
N LYS A 248 -25.56 -12.38 -20.83
CA LYS A 248 -26.24 -12.56 -22.14
C LYS A 248 -25.81 -13.83 -22.91
N GLY A 249 -25.00 -14.71 -22.29
CA GLY A 249 -24.77 -16.08 -22.75
C GLY A 249 -24.23 -17.08 -21.70
N ALA A 250 -24.14 -16.75 -20.40
CA ALA A 250 -23.60 -17.62 -19.36
C ALA A 250 -24.67 -17.89 -18.30
N SER A 251 -24.91 -19.18 -17.99
CA SER A 251 -25.82 -19.56 -16.90
C SER A 251 -25.30 -19.00 -15.58
N ALA A 252 -26.18 -18.62 -14.66
CA ALA A 252 -25.78 -18.16 -13.33
C ALA A 252 -24.83 -19.20 -12.71
N ASN A 253 -23.57 -18.84 -12.51
CA ASN A 253 -22.58 -19.76 -11.95
C ASN A 253 -23.02 -20.17 -10.54
N ALA A 254 -22.81 -21.43 -10.17
CA ALA A 254 -22.99 -21.85 -8.79
C ALA A 254 -21.98 -21.11 -7.89
N ALA A 255 -22.38 -20.77 -6.67
CA ALA A 255 -21.46 -20.20 -5.67
C ALA A 255 -20.22 -21.09 -5.50
N GLY A 256 -19.05 -20.47 -5.35
CA GLY A 256 -17.76 -21.18 -5.27
C GLY A 256 -17.27 -21.79 -6.60
N THR A 257 -17.84 -21.45 -7.75
CA THR A 257 -17.32 -21.91 -9.05
C THR A 257 -15.88 -21.39 -9.24
N PRO A 258 -14.88 -22.26 -9.45
CA PRO A 258 -13.50 -21.82 -9.65
C PRO A 258 -13.36 -21.07 -10.97
N PHE A 259 -12.44 -20.10 -10.98
CA PHE A 259 -12.11 -19.32 -12.17
C PHE A 259 -10.60 -19.14 -12.33
N GLU A 260 -10.19 -18.86 -13.56
CA GLU A 260 -8.82 -18.52 -13.91
C GLU A 260 -8.75 -17.17 -14.62
N LEU A 261 -7.68 -16.41 -14.35
CA LEU A 261 -7.37 -15.13 -15.01
C LEU A 261 -6.22 -15.38 -15.99
N LEU A 262 -6.54 -15.49 -17.27
CA LEU A 262 -5.58 -15.76 -18.33
C LEU A 262 -5.07 -14.45 -18.94
N ASN A 263 -3.78 -14.42 -19.27
CA ASN A 263 -3.11 -13.31 -19.94
C ASN A 263 -3.35 -11.92 -19.31
N PRO A 264 -3.18 -11.76 -17.98
CA PRO A 264 -3.38 -10.46 -17.34
C PRO A 264 -2.38 -9.44 -17.87
N ARG A 265 -2.89 -8.26 -18.25
CA ARG A 265 -2.12 -7.09 -18.67
C ARG A 265 -2.52 -5.93 -17.79
N MET A 266 -1.54 -5.39 -17.05
CA MET A 266 -1.77 -4.29 -16.13
C MET A 266 -1.02 -3.04 -16.56
N GLN A 267 -1.66 -1.89 -16.35
CA GLN A 267 -1.02 -0.59 -16.42
C GLN A 267 -1.41 0.23 -15.20
N ILE A 268 -0.42 0.72 -14.46
CA ILE A 268 -0.61 1.57 -13.29
C ILE A 268 -0.21 3.00 -13.66
N MET A 269 -1.12 3.94 -13.43
CA MET A 269 -0.97 5.36 -13.74
C MET A 269 -1.31 6.17 -12.49
N GLY A 270 -0.32 6.39 -11.64
CA GLY A 270 -0.53 7.01 -10.34
C GLY A 270 -1.40 6.12 -9.45
N ASN A 271 -2.56 6.64 -9.06
CA ASN A 271 -3.54 5.92 -8.26
C ASN A 271 -4.62 5.23 -9.09
N VAL A 272 -4.47 5.13 -10.41
CA VAL A 272 -5.39 4.38 -11.28
C VAL A 272 -4.67 3.14 -11.78
N ALA A 273 -5.34 1.99 -11.76
CA ALA A 273 -4.85 0.77 -12.38
C ALA A 273 -5.85 0.24 -13.40
N LEU A 274 -5.39 -0.03 -14.61
CA LEU A 274 -6.13 -0.70 -15.67
C LEU A 274 -5.64 -2.14 -15.74
N LEU A 275 -6.54 -3.11 -15.59
CA LEU A 275 -6.22 -4.53 -15.68
C LEU A 275 -7.15 -5.19 -16.70
N SER A 276 -6.57 -5.72 -17.77
CA SER A 276 -7.28 -6.48 -18.81
C SER A 276 -6.85 -7.95 -18.76
N TYR A 277 -7.78 -8.88 -18.93
CA TYR A 277 -7.52 -10.34 -18.91
C TYR A 277 -8.67 -11.10 -19.55
N LEU A 278 -8.46 -12.40 -19.78
CA LEU A 278 -9.54 -13.33 -20.10
C LEU A 278 -9.92 -14.09 -18.84
N ARG A 279 -11.20 -14.04 -18.45
CA ARG A 279 -11.73 -14.86 -17.37
C ARG A 279 -12.31 -16.14 -17.94
N GLN A 280 -11.88 -17.26 -17.40
CA GLN A 280 -12.45 -18.57 -17.68
C GLN A 280 -13.05 -19.14 -16.41
N ASN A 281 -14.33 -19.51 -16.44
CA ASN A 281 -14.97 -20.24 -15.35
C ASN A 281 -14.87 -21.74 -15.61
N GLY A 282 -14.76 -22.53 -14.54
CA GLY A 282 -14.78 -23.99 -14.59
C GLY A 282 -13.40 -24.63 -14.46
N GLY A 283 -13.33 -25.66 -13.61
CA GLY A 283 -12.19 -26.55 -13.44
C GLY A 283 -12.62 -28.01 -13.65
N GLY A 284 -11.95 -28.72 -14.54
CA GLY A 284 -12.19 -30.15 -14.84
C GLY A 284 -13.06 -30.40 -16.07
N ASP A 285 -13.00 -31.63 -16.58
CA ASP A 285 -13.39 -32.14 -17.92
C ASP A 285 -14.87 -31.95 -18.37
N ALA A 286 -15.65 -31.13 -17.67
CA ALA A 286 -17.01 -30.77 -18.03
C ALA A 286 -17.03 -29.41 -18.76
N GLY A 287 -17.09 -29.46 -20.09
CA GLY A 287 -17.48 -28.36 -20.99
C GLY A 287 -16.88 -26.98 -20.69
N ARG A 288 -15.76 -26.63 -21.36
CA ARG A 288 -15.19 -25.28 -21.29
C ARG A 288 -16.25 -24.22 -21.65
N GLU A 289 -16.70 -23.43 -20.68
CA GLU A 289 -17.41 -22.19 -20.98
C GLU A 289 -16.52 -21.28 -21.83
N ALA A 290 -17.13 -20.50 -22.71
CA ALA A 290 -16.41 -19.50 -23.49
C ALA A 290 -15.78 -18.48 -22.53
N ALA A 291 -14.46 -18.28 -22.66
CA ALA A 291 -13.78 -17.24 -21.90
C ALA A 291 -14.34 -15.85 -22.26
N VAL A 292 -14.33 -14.96 -21.28
CA VAL A 292 -14.84 -13.59 -21.40
C VAL A 292 -13.67 -12.64 -21.24
N GLU A 293 -13.55 -11.65 -22.12
CA GLU A 293 -12.56 -10.60 -21.96
C GLU A 293 -13.09 -9.54 -21.00
N GLU A 294 -12.34 -9.29 -19.92
CA GLU A 294 -12.68 -8.26 -18.93
C GLU A 294 -11.57 -7.22 -18.83
N THR A 295 -11.98 -5.97 -18.73
CA THR A 295 -11.12 -4.84 -18.40
C THR A 295 -11.65 -4.13 -17.18
N ARG A 296 -10.82 -3.97 -16.16
CA ARG A 296 -11.15 -3.33 -14.90
C ARG A 296 -10.31 -2.11 -14.69
N VAL A 297 -10.98 -1.02 -14.33
CA VAL A 297 -10.35 0.20 -13.84
C VAL A 297 -10.50 0.21 -12.33
N TRP A 298 -9.38 0.26 -11.63
CA TRP A 298 -9.29 0.39 -10.18
C TRP A 298 -8.81 1.78 -9.82
N LEU A 299 -9.40 2.37 -8.78
CA LEU A 299 -8.98 3.63 -8.18
C LEU A 299 -8.44 3.37 -6.78
N GLY A 300 -7.17 3.72 -6.59
CA GLY A 300 -6.46 3.77 -5.32
C GLY A 300 -6.80 5.06 -4.57
N LYS A 301 -7.55 4.96 -3.47
CA LYS A 301 -7.81 6.13 -2.61
C LYS A 301 -7.90 5.71 -1.16
N GLY A 302 -7.29 6.51 -0.27
CA GLY A 302 -7.26 6.22 1.16
C GLY A 302 -6.66 4.86 1.47
N GLY A 303 -5.62 4.47 0.74
CA GLY A 303 -4.93 3.19 0.89
C GLY A 303 -5.72 1.97 0.44
N ARG A 304 -6.81 2.10 -0.33
CA ARG A 304 -7.58 0.96 -0.85
C ARG A 304 -7.71 1.02 -2.37
N TRP A 305 -7.67 -0.13 -3.04
CA TRP A 305 -8.09 -0.26 -4.44
C TRP A 305 -9.59 -0.51 -4.48
N ARG A 306 -10.33 0.32 -5.22
CA ARG A 306 -11.77 0.14 -5.44
C ARG A 306 -12.09 0.11 -6.92
N LEU A 307 -13.00 -0.77 -7.33
CA LEU A 307 -13.46 -0.86 -8.70
C LEU A 307 -14.14 0.46 -9.07
N LYS A 308 -13.65 1.08 -10.15
CA LYS A 308 -14.20 2.29 -10.74
C LYS A 308 -14.98 2.00 -12.02
N HIS A 309 -14.47 1.09 -12.84
CA HIS A 309 -15.15 0.68 -14.07
C HIS A 309 -14.86 -0.78 -14.39
N LEU A 310 -15.84 -1.47 -14.97
CA LEU A 310 -15.68 -2.83 -15.48
C LEU A 310 -16.29 -2.90 -16.89
N HIS A 311 -15.47 -3.31 -17.85
CA HIS A 311 -15.85 -3.55 -19.24
C HIS A 311 -15.73 -5.04 -19.56
N CYS A 312 -16.68 -5.59 -20.32
CA CYS A 312 -16.72 -6.99 -20.72
C CYS A 312 -17.08 -7.08 -22.18
N SER A 313 -16.32 -7.91 -22.88
CA SER A 313 -16.55 -8.25 -24.26
C SER A 313 -16.59 -9.78 -24.41
N ALA A 314 -17.48 -10.27 -25.27
CA ALA A 314 -17.53 -11.68 -25.61
C ALA A 314 -16.42 -11.96 -26.62
N ILE A 315 -15.63 -13.01 -26.37
CA ILE A 315 -14.66 -13.47 -27.36
C ILE A 315 -15.46 -14.04 -28.53
N LYS A 316 -15.44 -13.34 -29.68
CA LYS A 316 -15.94 -13.92 -30.93
C LYS A 316 -15.10 -15.15 -31.21
N SER A 317 -15.70 -16.33 -31.25
CA SER A 317 -15.03 -17.49 -31.82
C SER A 317 -14.53 -17.11 -33.22
N ALA A 318 -13.23 -17.29 -33.47
CA ALA A 318 -12.73 -17.22 -34.84
C ALA A 318 -13.55 -18.24 -35.64
N GLN A 319 -14.36 -17.77 -36.59
CA GLN A 319 -15.00 -18.67 -37.53
C GLN A 319 -13.87 -19.39 -38.29
N PRO A 320 -13.97 -20.72 -38.46
CA PRO A 320 -12.98 -21.49 -39.23
C PRO A 320 -12.90 -21.01 -40.68
#